data_AF-A0A959RYT0-F1
#
_entry.id   AF-A0A959RYT0-F1
#
_cell.length_a   1.000
_cell.length_b   1.000
_cell.length_c   1.000
_cell.angle_alpha   90.00
_cell.angle_beta   90.00
_cell.angle_gamma   90.00
#
_symmetry.space_group_name_H-M   'P 1'
#
loop_
_entity.id
_entity.type
_entity.pdbx_description
1 polymer ?
#
loop_
_entity_poly.entity_id
_entity_poly.type
_entity_poly.pdbx_seq_one_letter_code
_entity_poly.pdbx_strand_id
1 'polypeptide(L)'
;MKNDKTYKPDWTPKNAGKEFAANVVKGVEQNSLPKLNNNGIKSQTPSVDELVSGVLDDNRNLLARSITLIESNSEVHHQKAAKILEKLLPHSGKSIRIGISGVPGAGKSTLIEALGLYLIGEGHKVAVLTVDPSSSVSKGSILGDKTRMEKL
;
A
#
# COMPACT_ATOMS: atom_id res chain seq x y z
N MET A 1 9.63 -21.05 38.16
CA MET A 1 10.78 -21.65 37.42
C MET A 1 11.38 -20.55 36.56
N LYS A 2 12.66 -20.21 36.73
CA LYS A 2 13.33 -19.13 35.97
C LYS A 2 13.52 -19.59 34.51
N ASN A 3 13.14 -18.74 33.56
CA ASN A 3 13.19 -19.07 32.13
C ASN A 3 14.61 -18.79 31.60
N ASP A 4 15.41 -19.84 31.39
CA ASP A 4 16.85 -19.79 31.08
C ASP A 4 17.18 -19.37 29.63
N LYS A 5 16.22 -18.73 28.94
CA LYS A 5 16.25 -18.44 27.49
C LYS A 5 16.55 -16.98 27.14
N THR A 6 16.71 -16.11 28.13
CA THR A 6 16.97 -14.67 27.91
C THR A 6 18.32 -14.24 28.50
N TYR A 7 19.06 -13.41 27.76
CA TYR A 7 20.33 -12.82 28.19
C TYR A 7 20.38 -11.31 27.90
N LYS A 8 21.24 -10.56 28.59
CA LYS A 8 21.43 -9.13 28.31
C LYS A 8 22.33 -8.96 27.07
N PRO A 9 22.01 -8.03 26.16
CA PRO A 9 22.82 -7.80 24.96
C PRO A 9 24.22 -7.26 25.29
N ASP A 10 25.19 -7.50 24.41
CA ASP A 10 26.61 -7.15 24.63
C ASP A 10 26.87 -5.64 24.73
N TRP A 11 25.95 -4.82 24.22
CA TRP A 11 25.98 -3.36 24.31
C TRP A 11 25.34 -2.82 25.60
N THR A 12 25.00 -3.69 26.56
CA THR A 12 24.50 -3.25 27.88
C THR A 12 25.56 -2.39 28.58
N PRO A 13 25.24 -1.15 28.98
CA PRO A 13 26.18 -0.30 29.71
C PRO A 13 26.68 -0.98 30.99
N LYS A 14 27.98 -0.86 31.29
CA LYS A 14 28.61 -1.54 32.44
C LYS A 14 27.96 -1.20 33.80
N ASN A 15 27.29 -0.06 33.89
CA ASN A 15 26.64 0.45 35.11
C ASN A 15 25.12 0.22 35.11
N ALA A 16 24.59 -0.58 34.17
CA ALA A 16 23.16 -0.80 34.04
C ALA A 16 22.63 -1.68 35.19
N GLY A 17 21.82 -1.09 36.06
CA GLY A 17 21.17 -1.78 37.17
C GLY A 17 19.98 -2.65 36.72
N LYS A 18 19.07 -2.89 37.66
CA LYS A 18 17.87 -3.72 37.42
C LYS A 18 16.82 -3.01 36.56
N GLU A 19 16.93 -1.69 36.42
CA GLU A 19 16.08 -0.82 35.60
C GLU A 19 16.32 -0.96 34.09
N PHE A 20 17.43 -1.57 33.67
CA PHE A 20 17.71 -1.78 32.25
C PHE A 20 16.82 -2.88 31.67
N ALA A 21 15.84 -2.47 30.87
CA ALA A 21 14.72 -3.30 30.45
C ALA A 21 14.97 -4.19 29.22
N ALA A 22 16.07 -3.99 28.49
CA ALA A 22 16.33 -4.73 27.25
C ALA A 22 16.91 -6.12 27.53
N ASN A 23 16.30 -7.15 26.96
CA ASN A 23 16.75 -8.53 27.01
C ASN A 23 16.66 -9.17 25.62
N VAL A 24 17.62 -10.03 25.30
CA VAL A 24 17.66 -10.81 24.07
C VAL A 24 17.19 -12.24 24.38
N VAL A 25 16.25 -12.73 23.59
CA VAL A 25 15.80 -14.12 23.66
C VAL A 25 16.71 -14.95 22.75
N LYS A 26 17.30 -16.04 23.27
CA LYS A 26 18.07 -16.97 22.44
C LYS A 26 17.15 -17.54 21.35
N GLY A 27 17.63 -17.52 20.11
CA GLY A 27 16.94 -18.14 18.98
C GLY A 27 16.64 -19.61 19.28
N VAL A 28 15.43 -20.05 18.97
CA VAL A 28 15.05 -21.46 19.11
C VAL A 28 15.63 -22.20 17.90
N GLU A 29 16.42 -23.25 18.11
CA GLU A 29 16.83 -24.12 17.00
C GLU A 29 15.58 -24.70 16.33
N GLN A 30 15.48 -24.49 15.02
CA GLN A 30 14.35 -24.91 14.18
C GLN A 30 14.32 -26.44 13.97
N ASN A 31 14.25 -27.22 15.04
CA ASN A 31 13.84 -28.62 14.93
C ASN A 31 12.34 -28.68 15.22
N SER A 32 11.59 -28.74 14.11
CA SER A 32 10.13 -28.71 13.98
C SER A 32 9.45 -27.38 14.32
N LEU A 33 9.29 -26.55 13.28
CA LEU A 33 8.18 -25.59 13.24
C LEU A 33 6.89 -26.32 13.64
N PRO A 34 6.08 -25.80 14.58
CA PRO A 34 4.73 -26.31 14.74
C PRO A 34 4.08 -26.22 13.35
N LYS A 35 3.56 -27.34 12.83
CA LYS A 35 2.79 -27.32 11.59
C LYS A 35 1.65 -26.34 11.81
N LEU A 36 1.80 -25.13 11.25
CA LEU A 36 0.72 -24.17 11.18
C LEU A 36 -0.41 -24.91 10.49
N ASN A 37 -1.54 -25.03 11.19
CA ASN A 37 -2.73 -25.65 10.65
C ASN A 37 -3.21 -24.70 9.54
N ASN A 38 -2.76 -24.93 8.31
CA ASN A 38 -3.06 -24.10 7.12
C ASN A 38 -4.55 -24.17 6.70
N ASN A 39 -5.39 -24.76 7.54
CA ASN A 39 -6.83 -24.69 7.43
C ASN A 39 -7.31 -23.31 7.90
N GLY A 40 -7.29 -22.30 7.02
CA GLY A 40 -8.27 -21.23 7.14
C GLY A 40 -7.91 -19.78 6.84
N ILE A 41 -6.73 -19.46 6.30
CA ILE A 41 -6.56 -18.17 5.60
C ILE A 41 -5.89 -18.43 4.25
N LYS A 42 -6.61 -19.14 3.36
CA LYS A 42 -6.36 -18.93 1.94
C LYS A 42 -6.78 -17.50 1.68
N SER A 43 -5.82 -16.59 1.56
CA SER A 43 -6.05 -15.32 0.86
C SER A 43 -6.45 -15.71 -0.56
N GLN A 44 -7.75 -15.90 -0.77
CA GLN A 44 -8.27 -16.14 -2.10
C GLN A 44 -8.00 -14.85 -2.87
N THR A 45 -7.15 -14.95 -3.88
CA THR A 45 -6.96 -13.86 -4.83
C THR A 45 -8.31 -13.60 -5.47
N PRO A 46 -8.90 -12.41 -5.29
CA PRO A 46 -10.27 -12.16 -5.70
C PRO A 46 -10.43 -12.42 -7.18
N SER A 47 -11.55 -12.99 -7.59
CA SER A 47 -11.83 -13.29 -8.99
C SER A 47 -11.88 -12.01 -9.83
N VAL A 48 -11.85 -12.14 -11.16
CA VAL A 48 -12.01 -10.97 -12.05
C VAL A 48 -13.36 -10.29 -11.78
N ASP A 49 -14.42 -11.07 -11.60
CA ASP A 49 -15.77 -10.53 -11.37
C ASP A 49 -15.91 -9.85 -10.00
N GLU A 50 -15.26 -10.39 -8.96
CA GLU A 50 -15.19 -9.74 -7.64
C GLU A 50 -14.43 -8.41 -7.71
N LEU A 51 -13.34 -8.35 -8.48
CA LEU A 51 -12.58 -7.10 -8.67
C LEU A 51 -13.40 -6.07 -9.45
N VAL A 52 -14.08 -6.48 -10.51
CA VAL A 52 -14.90 -5.59 -11.35
C VAL A 52 -16.09 -5.05 -10.56
N SER A 53 -16.88 -5.93 -9.91
CA SER A 53 -17.99 -5.52 -9.05
C SER A 53 -17.53 -4.59 -7.93
N GLY A 54 -16.44 -4.94 -7.25
CA GLY A 54 -15.84 -4.10 -6.24
C GLY A 54 -15.47 -2.70 -6.71
N VAL A 55 -14.91 -2.56 -7.92
CA VAL A 55 -14.59 -1.25 -8.50
C VAL A 55 -15.87 -0.46 -8.80
N LEU A 56 -16.90 -1.10 -9.35
CA LEU A 56 -18.17 -0.45 -9.69
C LEU A 56 -18.96 -0.02 -8.44
N ASP A 57 -18.79 -0.73 -7.32
CA ASP A 57 -19.43 -0.44 -6.03
C ASP A 57 -18.58 0.52 -5.16
N ASP A 58 -17.62 1.24 -5.73
CA ASP A 58 -16.72 2.17 -5.02
C ASP A 58 -15.90 1.52 -3.86
N ASN A 59 -15.66 0.22 -3.90
CA ASN A 59 -14.87 -0.47 -2.88
C ASN A 59 -13.37 -0.16 -3.02
N ARG A 60 -12.87 0.74 -2.16
CA ARG A 60 -11.47 1.22 -2.18
C ARG A 60 -10.43 0.09 -2.11
N ASN A 61 -10.68 -0.98 -1.36
CA ASN A 61 -9.74 -2.09 -1.25
C ASN A 61 -9.64 -2.90 -2.54
N LEU A 62 -10.78 -3.16 -3.19
CA LEU A 62 -10.81 -3.88 -4.46
C LEU A 62 -10.30 -3.01 -5.60
N LEU A 63 -10.54 -1.70 -5.57
CA LEU A 63 -9.92 -0.74 -6.47
C LEU A 63 -8.40 -0.75 -6.36
N ALA A 64 -7.85 -0.65 -5.14
CA ALA A 64 -6.40 -0.68 -4.93
C ALA A 64 -5.78 -1.99 -5.45
N ARG A 65 -6.41 -3.14 -5.16
CA ARG A 65 -5.96 -4.44 -5.69
C ARG A 65 -6.02 -4.52 -7.21
N SER A 66 -7.07 -3.97 -7.83
CA SER A 66 -7.19 -3.87 -9.29
C SER A 66 -6.07 -3.03 -9.89
N ILE A 67 -5.78 -1.86 -9.32
CA ILE A 67 -4.67 -0.99 -9.75
C ILE A 67 -3.33 -1.74 -9.64
N THR A 68 -3.05 -2.36 -8.49
CA THR A 68 -1.81 -3.14 -8.29
C THR A 68 -1.67 -4.28 -9.30
N LEU A 69 -2.76 -4.97 -9.63
CA LEU A 69 -2.74 -6.04 -10.64
C LEU A 69 -2.47 -5.50 -12.04
N ILE A 70 -3.05 -4.35 -12.39
CA ILE A 70 -2.87 -3.69 -13.69
C ILE A 70 -1.46 -3.11 -13.85
N GLU A 71 -0.88 -2.56 -12.78
CA GLU A 71 0.48 -2.00 -12.77
C GLU A 71 1.57 -3.06 -12.63
N SER A 72 1.20 -4.33 -12.43
CA SER A 72 2.17 -5.40 -12.21
C SER A 72 2.88 -5.82 -13.50
N ASN A 73 4.22 -5.91 -13.46
CA ASN A 73 5.05 -6.43 -14.56
C ASN A 73 5.09 -7.96 -14.64
N SER A 74 4.24 -8.68 -13.91
CA SER A 74 4.23 -10.15 -13.91
C SER A 74 3.36 -10.68 -15.05
N GLU A 75 3.93 -11.56 -15.88
CA GLU A 75 3.19 -12.19 -17.00
C GLU A 75 1.93 -12.93 -16.54
N VAL A 76 1.96 -13.52 -15.34
CA VAL A 76 0.82 -14.21 -14.74
C VAL A 76 -0.35 -13.25 -14.47
N HIS A 77 -0.06 -11.97 -14.19
CA HIS A 77 -1.07 -10.96 -13.92
C HIS A 77 -1.64 -10.33 -15.20
N HIS A 78 -0.88 -10.29 -16.30
CA HIS A 78 -1.28 -9.61 -17.54
C HIS A 78 -2.64 -10.09 -18.07
N GLN A 79 -2.85 -11.41 -18.15
CA GLN A 79 -4.11 -11.98 -18.65
C GLN A 79 -5.31 -11.57 -17.77
N LYS A 80 -5.11 -11.50 -16.46
CA LYS A 80 -6.16 -11.11 -15.51
C LYS A 80 -6.43 -9.60 -15.59
N ALA A 81 -5.37 -8.78 -15.67
CA ALA A 81 -5.45 -7.34 -15.82
C ALA A 81 -6.18 -6.92 -17.10
N ALA A 82 -5.88 -7.58 -18.24
CA ALA A 82 -6.55 -7.32 -19.51
C ALA A 82 -8.08 -7.55 -19.40
N LYS A 83 -8.51 -8.65 -18.78
CA LYS A 83 -9.94 -8.95 -18.56
C LYS A 83 -10.62 -7.95 -17.63
N ILE A 84 -9.93 -7.49 -16.59
CA ILE A 84 -10.45 -6.44 -15.69
C ILE A 84 -10.66 -5.14 -16.48
N LEU A 85 -9.66 -4.72 -17.26
CA LEU A 85 -9.75 -3.51 -18.09
C LEU A 85 -10.88 -3.61 -19.11
N GLU A 86 -10.97 -4.71 -19.86
CA GLU A 86 -12.03 -4.95 -20.85
C GLU A 86 -13.43 -4.77 -20.25
N LYS A 87 -13.66 -5.33 -19.06
CA LYS A 87 -14.95 -5.21 -18.35
C LYS A 87 -15.22 -3.82 -17.79
N LEU A 88 -14.19 -3.08 -17.40
CA LEU A 88 -14.34 -1.72 -16.83
C LEU A 88 -14.39 -0.61 -17.88
N LEU A 89 -13.85 -0.84 -19.09
CA LEU A 89 -13.81 0.16 -20.17
C LEU A 89 -15.18 0.80 -20.48
N PRO A 90 -16.30 0.03 -20.59
CA PRO A 90 -17.63 0.60 -20.82
C PRO A 90 -18.12 1.55 -19.72
N HIS A 91 -17.58 1.46 -18.52
CA HIS A 91 -17.94 2.29 -17.37
C HIS A 91 -17.04 3.53 -17.20
N SER A 92 -16.01 3.66 -18.04
CA SER A 92 -15.04 4.76 -18.01
C SER A 92 -15.52 6.00 -18.77
N GLY A 93 -14.75 7.09 -18.72
CA GLY A 93 -15.01 8.32 -19.49
C GLY A 93 -15.98 9.32 -18.84
N LYS A 94 -16.63 8.95 -17.74
CA LYS A 94 -17.55 9.82 -16.98
C LYS A 94 -16.83 10.66 -15.92
N SER A 95 -15.71 11.28 -16.29
CA SER A 95 -14.91 12.12 -15.38
C SER A 95 -14.18 13.23 -16.12
N ILE A 96 -13.90 14.32 -15.40
CA ILE A 96 -13.06 15.41 -15.88
C ILE A 96 -11.60 15.05 -15.52
N ARG A 97 -10.69 15.14 -16.50
CA ARG A 97 -9.26 14.84 -16.33
C ARG A 97 -8.44 16.12 -16.49
N ILE A 98 -7.80 16.56 -15.40
CA ILE A 98 -7.03 17.81 -15.35
C ILE A 98 -5.56 17.45 -15.13
N GLY A 99 -4.68 17.89 -16.03
CA GLY A 99 -3.24 17.79 -15.87
C GLY A 99 -2.67 19.01 -15.17
N ILE A 100 -1.91 18.83 -14.09
CA ILE A 100 -1.23 19.90 -13.37
C ILE A 100 0.28 19.67 -13.45
N SER A 101 1.00 20.66 -13.96
CA SER A 101 2.46 20.64 -14.09
C SER A 101 3.05 21.97 -13.62
N GLY A 102 4.36 22.01 -13.40
CA GLY A 102 5.08 23.19 -12.92
C GLY A 102 6.40 22.82 -12.24
N VAL A 103 7.29 23.79 -12.12
CA VAL A 103 8.63 23.60 -11.54
C VAL A 103 8.57 23.13 -10.06
N PRO A 104 9.62 22.49 -9.54
CA PRO A 104 9.73 22.19 -8.11
C PRO A 104 9.52 23.46 -7.26
N GLY A 105 8.77 23.35 -6.17
CA GLY A 105 8.47 24.50 -5.30
C GLY A 105 7.34 25.44 -5.76
N ALA A 106 6.76 25.25 -6.95
CA ALA A 106 5.67 26.09 -7.48
C ALA A 106 4.32 25.99 -6.73
N GLY A 107 4.25 25.30 -5.59
CA GLY A 107 3.01 25.15 -4.82
C GLY A 107 1.99 24.16 -5.38
N LYS A 108 2.38 23.28 -6.32
CA LYS A 108 1.47 22.30 -6.95
C LYS A 108 0.71 21.43 -5.95
N SER A 109 1.40 20.88 -4.94
CA SER A 109 0.77 20.03 -3.92
C SER A 109 -0.25 20.82 -3.09
N THR A 110 0.06 22.06 -2.74
CA THR A 110 -0.86 22.97 -2.02
C THR A 110 -2.10 23.27 -2.86
N LEU A 111 -1.92 23.51 -4.17
CA LEU A 111 -3.05 23.73 -5.09
C LEU A 111 -3.92 22.48 -5.21
N ILE A 112 -3.31 21.31 -5.42
CA ILE A 112 -4.03 20.03 -5.53
C ILE A 112 -4.81 19.75 -4.25
N GLU A 113 -4.23 19.99 -3.08
CA GLU A 113 -4.89 19.80 -1.79
C GLU A 113 -6.11 20.73 -1.64
N ALA A 114 -5.92 22.03 -1.86
CA ALA A 114 -6.99 23.02 -1.73
C ALA A 114 -8.13 22.77 -2.73
N LEU A 115 -7.79 22.50 -4.00
CA LEU A 115 -8.78 22.20 -5.04
C LEU A 115 -9.52 20.88 -4.75
N GLY A 116 -8.80 19.85 -4.31
CA GLY A 116 -9.38 18.56 -3.98
C GLY A 116 -10.39 18.66 -2.84
N LEU A 117 -10.03 19.33 -1.75
CA LEU A 117 -10.93 19.56 -0.61
C LEU A 117 -12.16 20.38 -1.00
N TYR A 118 -11.99 21.41 -1.83
CA TYR A 118 -13.11 22.19 -2.36
C TYR A 118 -14.08 21.30 -3.16
N LEU A 119 -13.57 20.52 -4.12
CA LEU A 119 -14.40 19.64 -4.95
C LEU A 119 -15.09 18.54 -4.14
N ILE A 120 -14.43 17.99 -3.12
CA ILE A 120 -15.04 17.03 -2.19
C ILE A 120 -16.16 17.71 -1.39
N GLY A 121 -15.97 18.95 -0.96
CA GLY A 121 -17.00 19.77 -0.29
C GLY A 121 -18.25 19.98 -1.15
N GLU A 122 -18.08 20.09 -2.47
CA GLU A 122 -19.16 20.16 -3.46
C GLU A 122 -19.78 18.77 -3.80
N GLY A 123 -19.34 17.70 -3.15
CA GLY A 123 -19.85 16.34 -3.34
C GLY A 123 -19.20 15.55 -4.48
N HIS A 124 -18.11 16.03 -5.07
CA HIS A 124 -17.38 15.29 -6.10
C HIS A 124 -16.46 14.22 -5.51
N LYS A 125 -16.32 13.10 -6.23
CA LYS A 125 -15.28 12.10 -5.97
C LYS A 125 -14.00 12.49 -6.71
N VAL A 126 -12.91 12.74 -5.96
CA VAL A 126 -11.62 13.19 -6.49
C VAL A 126 -10.59 12.07 -6.40
N ALA A 127 -9.81 11.88 -7.46
CA ALA A 127 -8.64 11.02 -7.49
C ALA A 127 -7.42 11.81 -7.98
N VAL A 128 -6.27 11.61 -7.34
CA VAL A 128 -5.00 12.25 -7.71
C VAL A 128 -4.03 11.16 -8.14
N LEU A 129 -3.58 11.22 -9.40
CA LEU A 129 -2.55 10.33 -9.93
C LEU A 129 -1.27 11.14 -10.17
N THR A 130 -0.17 10.72 -9.54
CA THR A 130 1.13 11.35 -9.71
C THR A 130 1.95 10.59 -10.75
N VAL A 131 2.39 11.30 -11.79
CA VAL A 131 3.37 10.78 -12.76
C VAL A 131 4.73 11.39 -12.44
N ASP A 132 5.63 10.59 -11.90
CA ASP A 132 7.02 11.00 -11.66
C ASP A 132 7.97 10.24 -12.61
N PRO A 133 8.67 10.92 -13.54
CA PRO A 133 9.63 10.28 -14.44
C PRO A 133 10.79 9.60 -13.70
N SER A 134 11.08 10.00 -12.45
CA SER A 134 12.10 9.35 -11.61
C SER A 134 11.75 7.92 -11.20
N SER A 135 10.47 7.53 -11.34
CA SER A 135 9.95 6.20 -10.98
C SER A 135 10.63 5.03 -11.68
N SER A 136 11.18 5.26 -12.88
CA SER A 136 12.00 4.29 -13.62
C SER A 136 13.26 3.85 -12.87
N VAL A 137 13.80 4.72 -12.00
CA VAL A 137 15.01 4.46 -11.20
C VAL A 137 14.63 3.88 -9.83
N SER A 138 13.53 4.33 -9.22
CA SER A 138 13.13 3.94 -7.86
C SER A 138 12.20 2.72 -7.79
N LYS A 139 11.72 2.21 -8.94
CA LYS A 139 10.70 1.14 -9.06
C LYS A 139 9.33 1.52 -8.47
N GLY A 140 9.05 2.82 -8.34
CA GLY A 140 7.80 3.34 -7.78
C GLY A 140 7.82 3.50 -6.25
N SER A 141 6.70 3.95 -5.67
CA SER A 141 6.54 4.13 -4.22
C SER A 141 5.35 3.31 -3.71
N ILE A 142 5.57 2.50 -2.67
CA ILE A 142 4.51 1.69 -2.03
C ILE A 142 3.55 2.58 -1.21
N LEU A 143 4.06 3.66 -0.62
CA LEU A 143 3.31 4.55 0.28
C LEU A 143 2.91 5.89 -0.38
N GLY A 144 3.37 6.15 -1.61
CA GLY A 144 3.23 7.46 -2.26
C GLY A 144 4.03 8.56 -1.54
N ASP A 145 3.75 9.82 -1.87
CA ASP A 145 4.30 11.02 -1.22
C ASP A 145 3.22 11.71 -0.37
N LYS A 146 2.62 10.96 0.57
CA LYS A 146 1.50 11.43 1.41
C LYS A 146 1.92 12.49 2.44
N THR A 147 3.21 12.60 2.75
CA THR A 147 3.75 13.61 3.69
C THR A 147 3.62 15.04 3.17
N ARG A 148 3.31 15.24 1.89
CA ARG A 148 3.09 16.57 1.29
C ARG A 148 1.61 16.97 1.16
N MET A 149 0.68 16.08 1.49
CA MET A 149 -0.77 16.31 1.45
C MET A 149 -1.41 15.66 2.68
N GLU A 150 -1.29 16.32 3.83
CA GLU A 150 -1.69 15.73 5.12
C GLU A 150 -3.21 15.52 5.23
N LYS A 151 -4.01 16.29 4.48
CA LYS A 151 -5.48 16.31 4.60
C LYS A 151 -6.22 15.48 3.54
N LEU A 152 -5.51 14.88 2.58
CA LEU A 152 -6.07 14.12 1.45
C LEU A 152 -5.76 12.61 1.50
#